data_AF-A0A3Q8V1I5-F1
#
_entry.id   AF-A0A3Q8V1I5-F1
#
_cell.length_a   1.000
_cell.length_b   1.000
_cell.length_c   1.000
_cell.angle_alpha   90.00
_cell.angle_beta   90.00
_cell.angle_gamma   90.00
#
_symmetry.space_group_name_H-M   'P 1'
#
loop_
_entity.id
_entity.type
_entity.pdbx_description
1 polymer ?
#
loop_
_entity_poly.entity_id
_entity_poly.type
_entity_poly.pdbx_seq_one_letter_code
_entity_poly.pdbx_strand_id
1 'polypeptide(L)'
;MSELHNEVSELERESATAARLFDIRRIIGGLFGVYGIIVTIAGITASDADLRKAEGININLWTGLGMLALGLFFLGWLWLRPTVPPADAPADDA
;
A
#
# COMPACT_ATOMS: atom_id res chain seq x y z
N MET A 1 19.41 -29.25 -19.72
CA MET A 1 19.71 -28.37 -18.56
C MET A 1 19.53 -26.88 -18.88
N SER A 2 19.63 -26.44 -20.15
CA SER A 2 19.37 -25.05 -20.57
C SER A 2 17.89 -24.68 -20.61
N GLU A 3 17.02 -25.54 -21.15
CA GLU A 3 15.59 -25.25 -21.31
C GLU A 3 14.88 -24.99 -19.97
N LEU A 4 15.09 -25.86 -18.98
CA LEU A 4 14.55 -25.65 -17.63
C LEU A 4 15.05 -24.35 -16.98
N HIS A 5 16.29 -23.94 -17.26
CA HIS A 5 16.84 -22.71 -16.73
C HIS A 5 16.18 -21.48 -17.37
N ASN A 6 15.89 -21.55 -18.67
CA ASN A 6 15.18 -20.52 -19.41
C ASN A 6 13.73 -20.40 -18.91
N GLU A 7 13.03 -21.52 -18.76
CA GLU A 7 11.64 -21.55 -18.27
C GLU A 7 11.53 -20.99 -16.84
N VAL A 8 12.46 -21.35 -15.95
CA VAL A 8 12.53 -20.77 -14.60
C VAL A 8 12.78 -19.25 -14.66
N SER A 9 13.68 -18.79 -15.53
CA SER A 9 13.99 -17.36 -15.66
C SER A 9 12.81 -16.54 -16.22
N GLU A 10 12.00 -17.12 -17.11
CA GLU A 10 10.78 -16.48 -17.61
C GLU A 10 9.71 -16.37 -16.52
N LEU A 11 9.50 -17.44 -15.75
CA LEU A 11 8.58 -17.45 -14.62
C LEU A 11 9.01 -16.45 -13.52
N GLU A 12 10.32 -16.30 -13.28
CA GLU A 12 10.86 -15.30 -12.35
C GLU A 12 10.63 -13.85 -12.85
N ARG A 13 10.79 -13.60 -14.16
CA ARG A 13 10.49 -12.28 -14.76
C ARG A 13 9.00 -11.94 -14.72
N GLU A 14 8.14 -12.91 -15.03
CA GLU A 14 6.69 -12.74 -14.97
C GLU A 14 6.24 -12.44 -13.53
N SER A 15 6.72 -13.23 -12.57
CA SER A 15 6.41 -13.03 -11.15
C SER A 15 6.96 -11.71 -10.61
N ALA A 16 8.17 -11.28 -10.99
CA ALA A 16 8.72 -9.98 -10.62
C ALA A 16 7.91 -8.82 -11.21
N THR A 17 7.42 -8.96 -12.44
CA THR A 17 6.56 -7.96 -13.10
C THR A 17 5.20 -7.86 -12.41
N ALA A 18 4.59 -9.01 -12.08
CA ALA A 18 3.33 -9.09 -11.36
C ALA A 18 3.44 -8.55 -9.91
N ALA A 19 4.47 -8.96 -9.16
CA ALA A 19 4.71 -8.50 -7.79
C ALA A 19 4.93 -6.98 -7.72
N ARG A 20 5.48 -6.39 -8.79
CA ARG A 20 5.72 -4.96 -8.86
C ARG A 20 4.51 -4.15 -9.35
N LEU A 21 3.63 -4.77 -10.16
CA LEU A 21 2.30 -4.24 -10.46
C LEU A 21 1.42 -4.22 -9.20
N PHE A 22 1.57 -5.24 -8.34
CA PHE A 22 0.94 -5.33 -7.03
C PHE A 22 1.90 -4.92 -5.90
N ASP A 23 2.50 -3.73 -6.00
CA ASP A 23 3.29 -3.19 -4.89
C ASP A 23 2.39 -3.01 -3.65
N ILE A 24 2.64 -3.84 -2.64
CA ILE A 24 1.89 -3.89 -1.39
C ILE A 24 1.84 -2.51 -0.72
N ARG A 25 2.86 -1.67 -0.88
CA ARG A 25 2.90 -0.32 -0.27
C ARG A 25 1.81 0.59 -0.85
N ARG A 26 1.49 0.42 -2.14
CA ARG A 26 0.43 1.14 -2.85
C ARG A 26 -0.94 0.71 -2.35
N ILE A 27 -1.13 -0.60 -2.17
CA ILE A 27 -2.36 -1.20 -1.67
C ILE A 27 -2.60 -0.78 -0.21
N ILE A 28 -1.61 -0.97 0.66
CA ILE A 28 -1.70 -0.57 2.08
C ILE A 28 -1.91 0.94 2.17
N GLY A 29 -1.09 1.74 1.48
CA GLY A 29 -1.18 3.20 1.50
C GLY A 29 -2.54 3.72 1.05
N GLY A 30 -3.07 3.19 -0.06
CA GLY A 30 -4.39 3.54 -0.56
C GLY A 30 -5.52 3.10 0.36
N LEU A 31 -5.48 1.86 0.86
CA LEU A 31 -6.49 1.32 1.76
C LEU A 31 -6.57 2.11 3.07
N PHE A 32 -5.43 2.30 3.74
CA PHE A 32 -5.35 3.09 4.97
C PHE A 32 -5.68 4.57 4.74
N GLY A 33 -5.34 5.13 3.58
CA GLY A 33 -5.74 6.48 3.21
C GLY A 33 -7.27 6.64 3.12
N VAL A 34 -7.94 5.79 2.35
CA VAL A 34 -9.40 5.87 2.16
C VAL A 34 -10.15 5.58 3.46
N TYR A 35 -9.83 4.46 4.13
CA TYR A 35 -10.48 4.11 5.40
C TYR A 35 -10.15 5.11 6.50
N GLY A 36 -8.91 5.59 6.56
CA GLY A 36 -8.48 6.60 7.53
C GLY A 36 -9.26 7.90 7.39
N ILE A 37 -9.54 8.36 6.16
CA ILE A 37 -10.40 9.54 5.92
C ILE A 37 -11.81 9.28 6.45
N ILE A 38 -12.42 8.15 6.09
CA ILE A 38 -13.80 7.81 6.49
C ILE A 38 -13.91 7.77 8.03
N VAL A 39 -12.97 7.09 8.68
CA VAL A 39 -12.98 6.91 10.14
C VAL A 39 -12.67 8.23 10.86
N THR A 40 -11.79 9.07 10.31
CA THR A 40 -11.52 10.42 10.83
C THR A 40 -12.77 11.29 10.77
N ILE A 41 -13.49 11.30 9.64
CA ILE A 41 -14.75 12.04 9.49
C ILE A 41 -15.78 11.55 10.51
N ALA A 42 -15.96 10.22 10.62
CA ALA A 42 -16.86 9.63 11.61
C ALA A 42 -16.49 10.02 13.05
N GLY A 43 -15.19 10.17 13.34
CA GLY A 43 -14.70 10.72 14.61
C GLY A 43 -15.10 12.18 14.79
N ILE A 44 -14.85 13.06 13.82
CA ILE A 44 -15.20 14.49 13.90
C ILE A 44 -16.71 14.69 14.07
N THR A 45 -17.53 13.88 13.42
CA THR A 45 -19.01 13.96 13.48
C THR A 45 -19.62 13.18 14.65
N ALA A 46 -18.81 12.62 15.56
CA ALA A 46 -19.33 11.82 16.68
C ALA A 46 -20.18 12.67 17.64
N SER A 47 -21.29 12.10 18.12
CA SER A 47 -22.19 12.78 19.04
C SER A 47 -21.66 12.74 20.48
N ASP A 48 -22.06 13.68 21.33
CA ASP A 48 -21.76 13.67 22.78
C ASP A 48 -22.19 12.37 23.49
N ALA A 49 -23.20 11.67 22.95
CA ALA A 49 -23.59 10.35 23.43
C ALA A 49 -22.52 9.27 23.21
N ASP A 50 -21.76 9.37 22.12
CA ASP A 50 -20.71 8.43 21.77
C ASP A 50 -19.43 8.72 22.57
N LEU A 51 -19.11 10.00 22.77
CA LEU A 51 -17.97 10.43 23.59
C LEU A 51 -18.10 9.97 25.05
N ARG A 52 -19.30 10.06 25.65
CA ARG A 52 -19.53 9.58 27.03
C ARG A 52 -19.36 8.07 27.19
N LYS A 53 -19.57 7.29 26.13
CA LYS A 53 -19.41 5.83 26.14
C LYS A 53 -17.94 5.39 26.09
N ALA A 54 -17.06 6.28 25.62
CA ALA A 54 -15.64 6.06 25.46
C ALA A 54 -14.80 6.89 26.45
N GLU A 55 -15.34 7.18 27.64
CA GLU A 55 -14.66 7.97 28.68
C GLU A 55 -14.17 9.35 28.20
N GLY A 56 -14.86 9.95 27.22
CA GLY A 56 -14.50 11.22 26.61
C GLY A 56 -13.42 11.14 25.52
N ILE A 57 -12.93 9.94 25.19
CA ILE A 57 -11.92 9.73 24.14
C ILE A 57 -12.60 9.36 22.82
N ASN A 58 -12.33 10.14 21.78
CA ASN A 58 -12.82 9.84 20.44
C ASN A 58 -11.97 8.77 19.75
N ILE A 59 -12.33 7.50 19.94
CA ILE A 59 -11.59 6.34 19.40
C ILE A 59 -11.53 6.39 17.87
N ASN A 60 -12.64 6.74 17.20
CA ASN A 60 -12.67 6.86 15.75
C ASN A 60 -11.69 7.94 15.27
N LEU A 61 -11.64 9.10 15.93
CA LEU A 61 -10.73 10.16 15.53
C LEU A 61 -9.27 9.73 15.63
N TRP A 62 -8.85 9.16 16.77
CA TRP A 62 -7.47 8.68 16.97
C TRP A 62 -7.11 7.53 16.03
N THR A 63 -8.02 6.59 15.83
CA THR A 63 -7.82 5.47 14.91
C THR A 63 -7.69 5.95 13.48
N GLY A 64 -8.57 6.85 13.04
CA GLY A 64 -8.53 7.47 11.71
C GLY A 64 -7.24 8.25 11.48
N LEU A 65 -6.79 9.04 12.46
CA LEU A 65 -5.52 9.76 12.39
C LEU A 65 -4.32 8.81 12.28
N GLY A 66 -4.31 7.75 13.08
CA GLY A 66 -3.27 6.71 13.03
C GLY A 66 -3.23 6.01 11.67
N MET A 67 -4.41 5.67 11.13
CA MET A 67 -4.55 5.10 9.79
C MET A 67 -4.02 6.04 8.71
N LEU A 68 -4.36 7.33 8.78
CA LEU A 68 -3.87 8.33 7.82
C LEU A 68 -2.36 8.50 7.90
N ALA A 69 -1.79 8.60 9.09
CA ALA A 69 -0.35 8.71 9.28
C ALA A 69 0.38 7.51 8.67
N LEU A 70 -0.11 6.29 8.92
CA LEU A 70 0.45 5.07 8.35
C LEU A 70 0.30 5.02 6.82
N GLY A 71 -0.88 5.36 6.31
CA GLY A 71 -1.15 5.38 4.87
C GLY A 71 -0.24 6.37 4.13
N LEU A 72 -0.13 7.59 4.65
CA LEU A 72 0.77 8.63 4.11
C LEU A 72 2.24 8.22 4.21
N PHE A 73 2.64 7.54 5.29
CA PHE A 73 3.98 6.98 5.40
C PHE A 73 4.28 6.00 4.26
N PHE A 74 3.39 5.05 3.98
CA PHE A 74 3.57 4.08 2.90
C PHE A 74 3.58 4.72 1.51
N LEU A 75 2.69 5.70 1.27
CA LEU A 75 2.65 6.44 0.00
C LEU A 75 3.89 7.33 -0.18
N GLY A 76 4.31 8.02 0.88
CA GLY A 76 5.55 8.82 0.88
C GLY A 76 6.79 7.96 0.67
N TRP A 77 6.83 6.77 1.28
CA TRP A 77 7.91 5.80 1.07
C TRP A 77 7.94 5.27 -0.37
N LEU A 78 6.77 4.98 -0.96
CA LEU A 78 6.67 4.61 -2.37
C LEU A 78 7.18 5.73 -3.28
N TRP A 79 6.85 6.98 -2.98
CA TRP A 79 7.33 8.14 -3.72
C TRP A 79 8.84 8.32 -3.59
N LEU A 80 9.42 8.08 -2.41
CA LEU A 80 10.86 8.17 -2.16
C LEU A 80 11.66 6.98 -2.72
N ARG A 81 11.02 5.81 -2.83
CA ARG A 81 11.60 4.54 -3.31
C ARG A 81 10.70 3.94 -4.40
N PRO A 82 10.61 4.58 -5.57
CA PRO A 82 9.81 4.06 -6.68
C PRO A 82 10.38 2.74 -7.16
N THR A 83 9.52 1.82 -7.55
CA THR A 83 9.96 0.53 -8.09
C THR A 83 10.44 0.75 -9.52
N VAL A 84 11.65 0.28 -9.89
CA VAL A 84 12.30 0.55 -11.20
C VAL A 84 11.91 -0.48 -12.27
N PRO A 85 11.43 -0.08 -13.47
CA PRO A 85 11.10 -1.00 -14.58
C PRO A 85 12.20 -2.02 -14.82
N PRO A 86 11.93 -3.32 -15.04
CA PRO A 86 12.96 -4.19 -15.57
C PRO A 86 13.44 -3.53 -16.87
N ALA A 87 14.75 -3.32 -16.98
CA ALA A 87 15.33 -2.85 -18.22
C ALA A 87 14.96 -3.87 -19.31
N ASP A 88 14.43 -3.38 -20.43
CA ASP A 88 14.24 -4.19 -21.62
C ASP A 88 15.61 -4.80 -21.94
N ALA A 89 15.79 -6.10 -21.67
CA ALA A 89 17.01 -6.79 -22.02
C ALA A 89 17.11 -6.71 -23.54
N PRO A 90 18.25 -6.24 -24.10
CA PRO A 90 18.41 -6.18 -25.54
C PRO A 90 18.13 -7.58 -26.08
N ALA A 91 17.21 -7.65 -27.06
CA ALA A 91 16.98 -8.88 -27.81
C ALA A 91 18.35 -9.31 -28.34
N ASP A 92 18.82 -10.48 -27.92
CA ASP A 92 20.11 -11.02 -28.34
C ASP A 92 19.96 -11.43 -29.81
N ASP A 93 20.39 -10.56 -30.72
CA ASP A 93 20.55 -10.87 -32.14
C ASP A 93 21.72 -11.87 -32.29
N ALA A 94 21.38 -13.16 -32.25
CA ALA A 94 22.26 -14.29 -32.61
C ALA A 94 21.53 -15.28 -33.54
#